data_AF-A0A958WQH8-F1
#
_entry.id   AF-A0A958WQH8-F1
#
_cell.length_a   1.000
_cell.length_b   1.000
_cell.length_c   1.000
_cell.angle_alpha   90.00
_cell.angle_beta   90.00
_cell.angle_gamma   90.00
#
_symmetry.space_group_name_H-M   'P 1'
#
loop_
_entity.id
_entity.type
_entity.pdbx_description
1 polymer ?
#
loop_
_entity_poly.entity_id
_entity_poly.type
_entity_poly.pdbx_seq_one_letter_code
_entity_poly.pdbx_strand_id
1 'polypeptide(L)'
;MELVVNEWLPDYLRPDATDEAKGQVEQFLNSFMKRPDILYVKDPSPFLDKVYKYQKAFDYDIKSREAIKMFIKLVLRNNPDKCIMVNVDEVKPLPDNTLEKLNEAGTNYNSDTYLFEAANNTADKIIITTDTKLQKQMADDEHFQVVLLEDFLNDYQ
;
A
#
# COMPACT_ATOMS: atom_id res chain seq x y z
N MET A 1 -3.93 -1.18 13.85
CA MET A 1 -3.08 -1.99 12.95
C MET A 1 -2.28 -1.05 12.09
N GLU A 2 -1.03 -1.39 11.84
CA GLU A 2 -0.12 -0.64 10.99
C GLU A 2 0.06 -1.39 9.67
N LEU A 3 -0.34 -0.74 8.59
CA LEU A 3 -0.52 -1.34 7.28
C LEU A 3 0.40 -0.71 6.27
N VAL A 4 0.91 -1.51 5.35
CA VAL A 4 1.53 -1.04 4.11
C VAL A 4 0.73 -1.59 2.94
N VAL A 5 0.52 -0.79 1.91
CA VAL A 5 -0.17 -1.21 0.67
C VAL A 5 0.68 -0.88 -0.53
N ASN A 6 0.59 -1.69 -1.59
CA ASN A 6 1.20 -1.36 -2.87
C ASN A 6 0.26 -0.51 -3.74
N GLU A 7 0.56 -0.39 -5.02
CA GLU A 7 -0.12 0.46 -5.97
C GLU A 7 -1.56 0.07 -6.30
N TRP A 8 -2.07 -1.08 -5.82
CA TRP A 8 -3.47 -1.47 -6.07
C TRP A 8 -4.43 -0.37 -5.60
N LEU A 9 -4.15 0.28 -4.48
CA LEU A 9 -5.02 1.29 -3.88
C LEU A 9 -5.22 2.50 -4.82
N PRO A 10 -4.18 3.21 -5.29
CA PRO A 10 -4.35 4.26 -6.28
C PRO A 10 -4.85 3.74 -7.64
N ASP A 11 -4.47 2.52 -8.04
CA ASP A 11 -4.94 1.92 -9.29
C ASP A 11 -6.46 1.66 -9.27
N TYR A 12 -7.02 1.31 -8.12
CA TYR A 12 -8.46 1.02 -7.98
C TYR A 12 -9.31 2.28 -7.85
N LEU A 13 -8.68 3.43 -7.56
CA LEU A 13 -9.32 4.75 -7.59
C LEU A 13 -9.40 5.33 -9.01
N ARG A 14 -8.91 4.65 -10.04
CA ARG A 14 -8.94 5.12 -11.43
C ARG A 14 -10.37 5.09 -12.02
N PRO A 15 -10.70 5.99 -12.97
CA PRO A 15 -12.00 5.96 -13.64
C PRO A 15 -12.28 4.65 -14.37
N ASP A 16 -11.22 4.05 -14.93
CA ASP A 16 -11.26 2.83 -15.73
C ASP A 16 -11.03 1.54 -14.92
N ALA A 17 -10.92 1.62 -13.60
CA ALA A 17 -10.93 0.44 -12.73
C ALA A 17 -12.27 -0.30 -12.84
N THR A 18 -12.23 -1.63 -12.71
CA THR A 18 -13.41 -2.49 -12.72
C THR A 18 -14.32 -2.18 -11.53
N ASP A 19 -15.62 -2.52 -11.64
CA ASP A 19 -16.57 -2.32 -10.53
C ASP A 19 -16.17 -3.13 -9.29
N GLU A 20 -15.60 -4.33 -9.50
CA GLU A 20 -15.05 -5.16 -8.43
C GLU A 20 -13.89 -4.46 -7.70
N ALA A 21 -12.90 -3.93 -8.43
CA ALA A 21 -11.79 -3.19 -7.86
C ALA A 21 -12.25 -1.95 -7.09
N LYS A 22 -13.24 -1.23 -7.65
CA LYS A 22 -13.88 -0.08 -6.99
C LYS A 22 -14.60 -0.49 -5.69
N GLY A 23 -15.28 -1.63 -5.70
CA GLY A 23 -15.92 -2.19 -4.51
C GLY A 23 -14.90 -2.56 -3.42
N GLN A 24 -13.79 -3.19 -3.81
CA GLN A 24 -12.71 -3.56 -2.88
C GLN A 24 -12.06 -2.33 -2.22
N VAL A 25 -11.77 -1.27 -2.99
CA VAL A 25 -11.20 -0.04 -2.41
C VAL A 25 -12.21 0.71 -1.54
N GLU A 26 -13.49 0.72 -1.91
CA GLU A 26 -14.54 1.31 -1.09
C GLU A 26 -14.68 0.57 0.25
N GLN A 27 -14.71 -0.76 0.23
CA GLN A 27 -14.74 -1.59 1.43
C GLN A 27 -13.53 -1.31 2.32
N PHE A 28 -12.32 -1.35 1.74
CA PHE A 28 -11.08 -1.07 2.47
C PHE A 28 -11.12 0.30 3.14
N LEU A 29 -11.41 1.37 2.38
CA LEU A 29 -11.40 2.74 2.90
C LEU A 29 -12.50 2.95 3.96
N ASN A 30 -13.68 2.36 3.78
CA ASN A 30 -14.76 2.47 4.76
C ASN A 30 -14.40 1.82 6.11
N SER A 31 -13.80 0.63 6.08
CA SER A 31 -13.31 -0.05 7.29
C SER A 31 -12.13 0.71 7.90
N PHE A 32 -11.14 1.07 7.08
CA PHE A 32 -9.94 1.80 7.49
C PHE A 32 -10.25 3.13 8.15
N MET A 33 -11.21 3.89 7.63
CA MET A 33 -11.58 5.19 8.21
C MET A 33 -12.25 5.05 9.58
N LYS A 34 -12.99 3.95 9.84
CA LYS A 34 -13.68 3.69 11.12
C LYS A 34 -12.77 3.13 12.20
N ARG A 35 -11.65 2.51 11.81
CA ARG A 35 -10.72 1.81 12.71
C ARG A 35 -9.52 2.70 13.05
N PRO A 36 -8.85 2.51 14.21
CA PRO A 36 -7.62 3.23 14.53
C PRO A 36 -6.41 2.60 13.80
N ASP A 37 -6.56 2.33 12.51
CA ASP A 37 -5.52 1.76 11.67
C ASP A 37 -4.75 2.86 10.96
N ILE A 38 -3.44 2.63 10.76
CA ILE A 38 -2.49 3.61 10.24
C ILE A 38 -1.81 3.02 9.00
N LEU A 39 -1.76 3.80 7.93
CA LEU A 39 -1.02 3.46 6.73
C LEU A 39 0.42 3.98 6.83
N TYR A 40 1.40 3.12 6.61
CA TYR A 40 2.80 3.51 6.49
C TYR A 40 3.19 3.55 5.01
N VAL A 41 3.76 4.68 4.59
CA VAL A 41 4.13 4.92 3.20
C VAL A 41 5.56 5.45 3.15
N LYS A 42 6.44 4.79 2.38
CA LYS A 42 7.80 5.29 2.14
C LYS A 42 7.76 6.54 1.24
N ASP A 43 8.55 7.56 1.57
CA ASP A 43 8.79 8.74 0.74
C ASP A 43 10.28 8.82 0.33
N PRO A 44 10.62 8.74 -0.97
CA PRO A 44 9.72 8.53 -2.12
C PRO A 44 9.33 7.06 -2.31
N SER A 45 8.21 6.82 -3.00
CA SER A 45 7.76 5.48 -3.42
C SER A 45 6.94 5.50 -4.71
N PRO A 46 6.92 4.38 -5.47
CA PRO A 46 6.05 4.24 -6.64
C PRO A 46 4.56 4.42 -6.31
N PHE A 47 4.13 4.07 -5.09
CA PHE A 47 2.80 4.35 -4.56
C PHE A 47 2.49 5.86 -4.59
N LEU A 48 3.33 6.68 -3.98
CA LEU A 48 3.15 8.15 -3.93
C LEU A 48 3.20 8.75 -5.34
N ASP A 49 4.13 8.29 -6.17
CA ASP A 49 4.24 8.73 -7.55
C ASP A 49 2.93 8.51 -8.33
N LYS A 50 2.30 7.35 -8.18
CA LYS A 50 0.99 7.08 -8.80
C LYS A 50 -0.11 7.95 -8.24
N VAL A 51 -0.21 8.12 -6.91
CA VAL A 51 -1.22 8.99 -6.30
C VAL A 51 -1.15 10.41 -6.86
N TYR A 52 0.05 11.00 -6.90
CA TYR A 52 0.24 12.36 -7.42
C TYR A 52 0.08 12.45 -8.94
N LYS A 53 0.49 11.42 -9.69
CA LYS A 53 0.25 11.34 -11.14
C LYS A 53 -1.25 11.32 -11.44
N TYR A 54 -2.01 10.51 -10.72
CA TYR A 54 -3.45 10.36 -10.92
C TYR A 54 -4.25 11.58 -10.49
N GLN A 55 -3.82 12.27 -9.42
CA GLN A 55 -4.40 13.55 -9.02
C GLN A 55 -4.41 14.58 -10.18
N LYS A 56 -3.35 14.57 -11.00
CA LYS A 56 -3.21 15.47 -12.16
C LYS A 56 -3.87 14.92 -13.42
N ALA A 57 -3.94 13.61 -13.58
CA ALA A 57 -4.40 12.97 -14.82
C ALA A 57 -5.93 12.93 -14.98
N PHE A 58 -6.70 12.93 -13.88
CA PHE A 58 -8.16 12.75 -13.92
C PHE A 58 -8.95 14.06 -14.02
N ASP A 59 -8.40 15.10 -14.65
CA ASP A 59 -9.13 16.36 -14.83
C ASP A 59 -10.44 16.19 -15.64
N TYR A 60 -10.57 15.12 -16.43
CA TYR A 60 -11.78 14.79 -17.19
C TYR A 60 -12.83 14.00 -16.39
N ASP A 61 -12.48 13.38 -15.26
CA ASP A 61 -13.41 12.61 -14.42
C ASP A 61 -13.47 13.16 -13.00
N ILE A 62 -14.51 13.96 -12.75
CA ILE A 62 -14.70 14.66 -11.48
C ILE A 62 -14.76 13.66 -10.31
N LYS A 63 -15.41 12.50 -10.48
CA LYS A 63 -15.57 11.53 -9.39
C LYS A 63 -14.23 10.95 -8.92
N SER A 64 -13.42 10.39 -9.82
CA SER A 64 -12.12 9.82 -9.46
C SER A 64 -11.15 10.89 -9.01
N ARG A 65 -11.20 12.09 -9.61
CA ARG A 65 -10.41 13.23 -9.16
C ARG A 65 -10.72 13.61 -7.72
N GLU A 66 -11.99 13.71 -7.36
CA GLU A 66 -12.40 14.01 -5.99
C GLU A 66 -12.05 12.86 -5.04
N ALA A 67 -12.21 11.61 -5.45
CA ALA A 67 -11.81 10.46 -4.64
C ALA A 67 -10.32 10.49 -4.27
N ILE A 68 -9.43 10.74 -5.25
CA ILE A 68 -7.99 10.87 -5.00
C ILE A 68 -7.66 12.10 -4.16
N LYS A 69 -8.29 13.25 -4.42
CA LYS A 69 -8.11 14.44 -3.58
C LYS A 69 -8.52 14.20 -2.14
N MET A 70 -9.65 13.51 -1.92
CA MET A 70 -10.10 13.14 -0.59
C MET A 70 -9.13 12.17 0.08
N PHE A 71 -8.66 11.15 -0.64
CA PHE A 71 -7.65 10.22 -0.13
C PHE A 71 -6.39 10.97 0.31
N ILE A 72 -5.84 11.84 -0.54
CA ILE A 72 -4.68 12.67 -0.20
C ILE A 72 -4.97 13.53 1.04
N LYS A 73 -6.13 14.19 1.09
CA LYS A 73 -6.47 15.12 2.16
C LYS A 73 -6.71 14.43 3.51
N LEU A 74 -7.41 13.30 3.51
CA LEU A 74 -7.90 12.62 4.71
C LEU A 74 -6.91 11.58 5.23
N VAL A 75 -6.14 10.95 4.35
CA VAL A 75 -5.16 9.92 4.69
C VAL A 75 -3.76 10.51 4.67
N LEU A 76 -3.26 10.99 3.52
CA LEU A 76 -1.83 11.26 3.35
C LEU A 76 -1.31 12.56 4.01
N ARG A 77 -2.04 13.68 3.93
CA ARG A 77 -1.42 15.02 4.16
C ARG A 77 -1.61 15.62 5.54
N ASN A 78 -2.67 15.25 6.26
CA ASN A 78 -3.12 16.00 7.45
C ASN A 78 -3.51 15.10 8.62
N ASN A 79 -3.02 13.86 8.66
CA ASN A 79 -3.55 12.89 9.61
C ASN A 79 -2.50 11.88 10.07
N PRO A 80 -1.68 12.19 11.09
CA PRO A 80 -0.77 11.21 11.68
C PRO A 80 -1.52 9.99 12.25
N ASP A 81 -2.80 10.15 12.59
CA ASP A 81 -3.65 9.05 13.07
C ASP A 81 -4.11 8.11 11.95
N LYS A 82 -3.78 8.42 10.68
CA LYS A 82 -4.12 7.60 9.51
C LYS A 82 -2.95 7.34 8.58
N CYS A 83 -1.94 8.19 8.53
CA CYS A 83 -0.78 7.94 7.68
C CYS A 83 0.51 8.43 8.33
N ILE A 84 1.52 7.57 8.31
CA ILE A 84 2.89 7.89 8.70
C ILE A 84 3.77 7.78 7.46
N MET A 85 4.48 8.86 7.15
CA MET A 85 5.48 8.87 6.08
C MET A 85 6.81 8.39 6.64
N VAL A 86 7.41 7.41 5.98
CA VAL A 86 8.75 6.90 6.31
C VAL A 86 9.73 7.53 5.34
N ASN A 87 10.53 8.48 5.82
CA ASN A 87 11.51 9.15 4.97
C ASN A 87 12.71 8.23 4.71
N VAL A 88 13.45 8.48 3.62
CA VAL A 88 14.66 7.72 3.26
C VAL A 88 15.65 7.61 4.43
N ASP A 89 15.83 8.69 5.19
CA ASP A 89 16.77 8.75 6.31
C ASP A 89 16.30 7.96 7.56
N GLU A 90 15.04 7.54 7.59
CA GLU A 90 14.40 6.80 8.69
C GLU A 90 14.28 5.30 8.37
N VAL A 91 14.67 4.88 7.17
CA VAL A 91 14.58 3.47 6.76
C VAL A 91 15.54 2.63 7.59
N LYS A 92 14.97 1.66 8.31
CA LYS A 92 15.74 0.65 9.02
C LYS A 92 16.23 -0.42 8.03
N PRO A 93 17.47 -0.91 8.17
CA PRO A 93 17.97 -2.03 7.36
C PRO A 93 17.01 -3.22 7.41
N LEU A 94 16.72 -3.80 6.24
CA LEU A 94 15.91 -5.00 6.13
C LEU A 94 16.71 -6.23 6.62
N PRO A 95 16.05 -7.26 7.17
CA PRO A 95 16.69 -8.53 7.46
C PRO A 95 17.33 -9.15 6.21
N ASP A 96 18.48 -9.80 6.36
CA ASP A 96 19.22 -10.39 5.24
C ASP A 96 18.37 -11.40 4.46
N ASN A 97 17.59 -12.23 5.15
CA ASN A 97 16.68 -13.20 4.52
C ASN A 97 15.64 -12.52 3.59
N THR A 98 15.04 -11.42 4.04
CA THR A 98 14.09 -10.66 3.22
C THR A 98 14.80 -10.03 2.01
N LEU A 99 16.00 -9.49 2.21
CA LEU A 99 16.79 -8.91 1.11
C LEU A 99 17.20 -9.96 0.06
N GLU A 100 17.62 -11.14 0.49
CA GLU A 100 17.98 -12.23 -0.41
C GLU A 100 16.79 -12.65 -1.27
N LYS A 101 15.60 -12.79 -0.66
CA LYS A 101 14.36 -13.06 -1.40
C LYS A 101 14.07 -11.96 -2.41
N LEU A 102 14.06 -10.69 -1.99
CA LEU A 102 13.77 -9.57 -2.90
C LEU A 102 14.73 -9.49 -4.10
N ASN A 103 15.99 -9.89 -3.90
CA ASN A 103 17.04 -9.91 -4.91
C ASN A 103 17.14 -11.23 -5.70
N GLU A 104 16.23 -12.18 -5.50
CA GLU A 104 16.29 -13.48 -6.17
C GLU A 104 16.32 -13.31 -7.69
N ALA A 105 17.35 -13.88 -8.32
CA ALA A 105 17.61 -13.69 -9.75
C ALA A 105 16.46 -14.24 -10.60
N GLY A 106 16.01 -13.44 -11.57
CA GLY A 106 14.86 -13.78 -12.43
C GLY A 106 13.52 -13.27 -11.89
N THR A 107 13.53 -12.58 -10.76
CA THR A 107 12.37 -11.87 -10.23
C THR A 107 12.49 -10.35 -10.43
N ASN A 108 11.36 -9.63 -10.39
CA ASN A 108 11.30 -8.16 -10.48
C ASN A 108 10.98 -7.51 -9.12
N TYR A 109 11.03 -8.24 -8.01
CA TYR A 109 10.58 -7.74 -6.70
C TYR A 109 11.52 -6.71 -6.08
N ASN A 110 12.68 -6.44 -6.68
CA ASN A 110 13.50 -5.28 -6.31
C ASN A 110 12.69 -3.97 -6.35
N SER A 111 11.70 -3.85 -7.24
CA SER A 111 10.81 -2.68 -7.25
C SER A 111 9.89 -2.59 -6.04
N ASP A 112 9.67 -3.69 -5.32
CA ASP A 112 8.78 -3.77 -4.16
C ASP A 112 9.50 -3.56 -2.82
N THR A 113 10.83 -3.38 -2.84
CA THR A 113 11.66 -3.12 -1.65
C THR A 113 11.09 -2.02 -0.76
N TYR A 114 10.49 -0.98 -1.36
CA TYR A 114 9.88 0.12 -0.63
C TYR A 114 8.74 -0.30 0.31
N LEU A 115 8.01 -1.38 -0.02
CA LEU A 115 6.95 -1.93 0.82
C LEU A 115 7.54 -2.49 2.12
N PHE A 116 8.62 -3.25 1.98
CA PHE A 116 9.31 -3.87 3.10
C PHE A 116 10.02 -2.82 3.96
N GLU A 117 10.64 -1.80 3.36
CA GLU A 117 11.25 -0.70 4.10
C GLU A 117 10.22 0.08 4.92
N ALA A 118 9.03 0.33 4.36
CA ALA A 118 7.92 0.94 5.10
C ALA A 118 7.44 0.00 6.22
N ALA A 119 7.20 -1.28 5.90
CA ALA A 119 6.71 -2.26 6.87
C ALA A 119 7.74 -2.48 8.00
N ASN A 120 9.03 -2.35 7.72
CA ASN A 120 10.08 -2.51 8.72
C ASN A 120 10.04 -1.40 9.79
N ASN A 121 9.32 -0.31 9.54
CA ASN A 121 9.06 0.73 10.52
C ASN A 121 7.78 0.51 11.35
N THR A 122 6.98 -0.49 11.01
CA THR A 122 5.77 -0.87 11.77
C THR A 122 6.05 -1.93 12.83
N ALA A 123 5.19 -2.07 13.82
CA ALA A 123 5.16 -3.20 14.75
C ALA A 123 4.54 -4.44 14.11
N ASP A 124 3.47 -4.28 13.31
CA ASP A 124 2.68 -5.38 12.78
C ASP A 124 3.31 -6.08 11.55
N LYS A 125 4.17 -5.37 10.79
CA LYS A 125 4.86 -5.90 9.60
C LYS A 125 3.93 -6.41 8.48
N ILE A 126 2.72 -5.85 8.38
CA ILE A 126 1.70 -6.29 7.42
C ILE A 126 1.80 -5.49 6.12
N ILE A 127 1.91 -6.21 4.99
CA ILE A 127 1.86 -5.68 3.63
C ILE A 127 0.63 -6.27 2.93
N ILE A 128 -0.27 -5.42 2.45
CA ILE A 128 -1.46 -5.81 1.69
C ILE A 128 -1.20 -5.58 0.20
N THR A 129 -1.30 -6.64 -0.59
CA THR A 129 -1.01 -6.62 -2.03
C THR A 129 -2.08 -7.35 -2.84
N THR A 130 -2.13 -7.11 -4.14
CA THR A 130 -2.86 -7.97 -5.09
C THR A 130 -1.91 -8.93 -5.84
N ASP A 131 -0.60 -8.80 -5.62
CA ASP A 131 0.41 -9.64 -6.27
C ASP A 131 0.55 -10.99 -5.57
N THR A 132 -0.11 -12.00 -6.16
CA THR A 132 -0.02 -13.41 -5.73
C THR A 132 1.38 -14.01 -5.79
N LYS A 133 2.25 -13.48 -6.64
CA LYS A 133 3.61 -13.99 -6.76
C LYS A 133 4.50 -13.43 -5.65
N LEU A 134 4.35 -12.14 -5.32
CA LEU A 134 5.02 -11.52 -4.17
C LEU A 134 4.62 -12.23 -2.86
N GLN A 135 3.33 -12.49 -2.66
CA GLN A 135 2.84 -13.23 -1.48
C GLN A 135 3.44 -14.64 -1.39
N LYS A 136 3.49 -15.38 -2.50
CA LYS A 136 4.08 -16.72 -2.52
C LYS A 136 5.57 -16.72 -2.24
N GLN A 137 6.30 -15.75 -2.76
CA GLN A 137 7.74 -15.62 -2.54
C GLN A 137 8.08 -15.30 -1.09
N MET A 138 7.22 -14.55 -0.42
CA MET A 138 7.39 -14.14 0.97
C MET A 138 6.63 -15.03 1.97
N ALA A 139 6.05 -16.15 1.52
CA ALA A 139 5.17 -16.98 2.34
C ALA A 139 5.85 -17.60 3.57
N ASP A 140 7.16 -17.82 3.49
CA ASP A 140 8.02 -18.36 4.55
C ASP A 140 8.94 -17.28 5.17
N ASP A 141 8.68 -15.99 4.91
CA ASP A 141 9.35 -14.90 5.63
C ASP A 141 8.75 -14.77 7.04
N GLU A 142 9.58 -14.95 8.08
CA GLU A 142 9.15 -14.87 9.47
C GLU A 142 9.00 -13.43 9.98
N HIS A 143 9.53 -12.44 9.26
CA HIS A 143 9.58 -11.04 9.67
C HIS A 143 8.46 -10.21 9.07
N PHE A 144 7.95 -10.57 7.89
CA PHE A 144 6.89 -9.83 7.21
C PHE A 144 5.68 -10.71 6.86
N GLN A 145 4.49 -10.16 7.06
CA GLN A 145 3.25 -10.79 6.65
C GLN A 145 2.74 -10.15 5.36
N VAL A 146 2.87 -10.85 4.23
CA VAL A 146 2.31 -10.41 2.95
C VAL A 146 0.94 -11.06 2.75
N VAL A 147 -0.12 -10.24 2.74
CA VAL A 147 -1.52 -10.67 2.67
C VAL A 147 -2.13 -10.21 1.36
N LEU A 148 -2.90 -11.09 0.72
CA LEU A 148 -3.69 -10.70 -0.45
C LEU A 148 -4.86 -9.82 -0.03
N LEU A 149 -5.15 -8.79 -0.82
CA LEU A 149 -6.25 -7.86 -0.57
C LEU A 149 -7.57 -8.58 -0.34
N GLU A 150 -7.90 -9.58 -1.16
CA GLU A 150 -9.13 -10.35 -1.04
C GLU A 150 -9.22 -11.08 0.30
N ASP A 151 -8.14 -11.78 0.68
CA ASP A 151 -8.05 -12.49 1.95
C ASP A 151 -8.17 -11.51 3.12
N PHE A 152 -7.45 -10.39 3.05
CA PHE A 152 -7.52 -9.33 4.06
C PHE A 152 -8.94 -8.77 4.21
N LEU A 153 -9.62 -8.47 3.12
CA LEU A 153 -10.97 -7.89 3.14
C LEU A 153 -12.04 -8.82 3.71
N ASN A 154 -11.87 -10.14 3.61
CA ASN A 154 -12.80 -11.10 4.20
C ASN A 154 -12.88 -10.97 5.72
N ASP A 155 -11.74 -10.68 6.36
CA ASP A 155 -11.63 -10.53 7.81
C ASP A 155 -11.72 -9.04 8.26
N TYR A 156 -11.54 -8.10 7.32
CA TYR A 156 -11.46 -6.65 7.60
C TYR A 156 -12.81 -5.92 7.48
N GLN A 157 -13.69 -6.17 8.46
CA GLN A 157 -15.00 -5.50 8.60
C GLN A 157 -15.06 -4.50 9.78
#